data_AF-A0A495JFU7-F1
#
_entry.id   AF-A0A495JFU7-F1
#
_cell.length_a   1.000
_cell.length_b   1.000
_cell.length_c   1.000
_cell.angle_alpha   90.00
_cell.angle_beta   90.00
_cell.angle_gamma   90.00
#
_symmetry.space_group_name_H-M   'P 1'
#
loop_
_entity.id
_entity.type
_entity.pdbx_description
1 polymer ?
#
loop_
_entity_poly.entity_id
_entity_poly.type
_entity_poly.pdbx_seq_one_letter_code
_entity_poly.pdbx_strand_id
1 'polypeptide(L)'
;MTGEQRMSQQQYPCAGCGAGVEFAPGTTVLRCPYCGHETALVPTGRPVREHAYAEFVSLPRKPVASLGAHVFTCQKCGAQTETEAISDRCQFCGAAMVADVAATGQVVPEAVLPFVVDRAGVRQALRGWVASRWFAPSGLKRVTEAESAASTYLPHWTYDARTVSRYRGQRGEHYWVTESYTETVNGQSQTRTRQVRRTRWHAASGTVERDFDDILVAATGHVSGEHLDELAPWPLADADGYRPEYLAGHQSLRYDVEPEAGFATAKSRMAPVIERDCRRDIGGDEQRVESVETDYRDVGFKLMLLPVWIACYLYAGRTYNVLVNGRTAEVAGERPYSKVKIASAVLAAVLVVAAVVLLFSVNR
;
A
#
# COMPACT_ATOMS: atom_id res chain seq x y z
N MET A 1 -34.66 -1.69 18.18
CA MET A 1 -34.80 -0.26 17.84
C MET A 1 -33.44 0.39 18.03
N THR A 2 -32.55 0.20 17.06
CA THR A 2 -31.25 0.87 17.00
C THR A 2 -31.51 2.32 16.67
N GLY A 3 -31.23 3.24 17.62
CA GLY A 3 -31.38 4.66 17.37
C GLY A 3 -30.46 5.09 16.23
N GLU A 4 -31.02 5.56 15.13
CA GLU A 4 -30.28 6.24 14.06
C GLU A 4 -29.65 7.49 14.66
N GLN A 5 -28.36 7.43 14.99
CA GLN A 5 -27.61 8.62 15.35
C GLN A 5 -27.36 9.43 14.09
N ARG A 6 -28.14 10.51 13.92
CA ARG A 6 -27.82 11.56 12.94
C ARG A 6 -26.44 12.10 13.29
N MET A 7 -25.48 11.82 12.42
CA MET A 7 -24.14 12.36 12.57
C MET A 7 -24.09 13.81 12.13
N SER A 8 -23.33 14.61 12.87
CA SER A 8 -22.87 15.92 12.40
C SER A 8 -22.05 15.68 11.12
N GLN A 9 -22.32 16.48 10.09
CA GLN A 9 -21.61 16.43 8.81
C GLN A 9 -21.27 17.84 8.36
N GLN A 10 -20.14 17.98 7.70
CA GLN A 10 -19.68 19.23 7.12
C GLN A 10 -19.90 19.22 5.61
N GLN A 11 -20.34 20.37 5.09
CA GLN A 11 -20.44 20.66 3.67
C GLN A 11 -19.80 22.00 3.39
N TYR A 12 -19.21 22.14 2.20
CA TYR A 12 -18.45 23.33 1.81
C TYR A 12 -19.12 24.00 0.60
N PRO A 13 -20.05 24.94 0.81
CA PRO A 13 -20.68 25.69 -0.28
C PRO A 13 -19.71 26.74 -0.84
N CYS A 14 -19.71 26.91 -2.15
CA CYS A 14 -18.94 27.90 -2.87
C CYS A 14 -19.47 29.31 -2.59
N ALA A 15 -18.60 30.24 -2.20
CA ALA A 15 -18.98 31.63 -1.97
C ALA A 15 -19.44 32.36 -3.25
N GLY A 16 -19.01 31.89 -4.44
CA GLY A 16 -19.38 32.50 -5.72
C GLY A 16 -20.73 32.05 -6.29
N CYS A 17 -21.11 30.78 -6.15
CA CYS A 17 -22.34 30.24 -6.76
C CYS A 17 -23.16 29.28 -5.88
N GLY A 18 -22.73 29.01 -4.65
CA GLY A 18 -23.40 28.09 -3.72
C GLY A 18 -23.25 26.59 -4.03
N ALA A 19 -22.64 26.21 -5.16
CA ALA A 19 -22.33 24.81 -5.44
C ALA A 19 -21.27 24.24 -4.49
N GLY A 20 -21.18 22.92 -4.31
CA GLY A 20 -20.12 22.32 -3.48
C GLY A 20 -18.72 22.59 -4.05
N VAL A 21 -17.76 22.91 -3.19
CA VAL A 21 -16.34 22.99 -3.55
C VAL A 21 -15.63 21.67 -3.25
N GLU A 22 -14.49 21.46 -3.93
CA GLU A 22 -13.67 20.26 -3.80
C GLU A 22 -12.22 20.66 -3.54
N PHE A 23 -11.48 19.85 -2.80
CA PHE A 23 -10.05 20.03 -2.68
C PHE A 23 -9.39 19.87 -4.05
N ALA A 24 -8.61 20.87 -4.47
CA ALA A 24 -7.91 20.85 -5.75
C ALA A 24 -6.54 20.15 -5.59
N PRO A 25 -6.31 18.99 -6.23
CA PRO A 25 -5.05 18.27 -6.11
C PRO A 25 -3.83 19.14 -6.47
N GLY A 26 -2.76 19.00 -5.70
CA GLY A 26 -1.49 19.71 -5.93
C GLY A 26 -1.51 21.17 -5.48
N THR A 27 -2.55 21.60 -4.78
CA THR A 27 -2.74 22.97 -4.32
C THR A 27 -3.12 23.00 -2.84
N THR A 28 -3.29 24.21 -2.30
CA THR A 28 -3.84 24.46 -0.96
C THR A 28 -5.17 25.20 -1.04
N VAL A 29 -6.01 24.89 -2.04
CA VAL A 29 -7.31 25.56 -2.23
C VAL A 29 -8.46 24.55 -2.36
N LEU A 30 -9.64 24.99 -1.94
CA LEU A 30 -10.90 24.41 -2.36
C LEU A 30 -11.35 25.12 -3.63
N ARG A 31 -11.55 24.38 -4.73
CA ARG A 31 -12.00 24.92 -6.02
C ARG A 31 -13.43 24.46 -6.31
N CYS A 32 -14.26 25.39 -6.76
CA CYS A 32 -15.59 25.06 -7.27
C CYS A 32 -15.49 24.47 -8.69
N PRO A 33 -15.97 23.24 -8.94
CA PRO A 33 -15.93 22.64 -10.27
C PRO A 33 -16.90 23.31 -11.26
N TYR A 34 -17.83 24.15 -10.79
CA TYR A 34 -18.86 24.79 -11.61
C TYR A 34 -18.46 26.20 -12.08
N CYS A 35 -18.07 27.08 -11.15
CA CYS A 35 -17.74 28.47 -11.47
C CYS A 35 -16.23 28.79 -11.38
N GLY A 36 -15.41 27.84 -10.93
CA GLY A 36 -13.96 28.02 -10.81
C GLY A 36 -13.51 28.88 -9.62
N HIS A 37 -14.42 29.36 -8.77
CA HIS A 37 -14.05 30.11 -7.56
C HIS A 37 -13.16 29.27 -6.64
N GLU A 38 -12.15 29.91 -6.06
CA GLU A 38 -11.17 29.28 -5.18
C GLU A 38 -11.19 29.91 -3.79
N THR A 39 -11.15 29.05 -2.78
CA THR A 39 -11.01 29.45 -1.38
C THR A 39 -9.73 28.83 -0.83
N ALA A 40 -8.83 29.66 -0.31
CA ALA A 40 -7.59 29.18 0.28
C ALA A 40 -7.86 28.36 1.55
N LEU A 41 -7.19 27.20 1.66
CA LEU A 41 -7.09 26.44 2.89
C LEU A 41 -6.00 27.07 3.74
N VAL A 42 -6.40 27.89 4.71
CA VAL A 42 -5.46 28.50 5.64
C VAL A 42 -4.90 27.39 6.56
N PRO A 43 -3.57 27.20 6.61
CA PRO A 43 -2.97 26.24 7.53
C PRO A 43 -3.34 26.59 8.97
N THR A 44 -3.92 25.62 9.68
CA THR A 44 -4.31 25.81 11.09
C THR A 44 -3.15 25.58 12.06
N GLY A 45 -2.04 25.00 11.58
CA GLY A 45 -0.90 24.63 12.43
C GLY A 45 -1.20 23.47 13.39
N ARG A 46 -2.27 22.68 13.16
CA ARG A 46 -2.55 21.48 13.96
C ARG A 46 -1.36 20.52 13.87
N PRO A 47 -0.65 20.24 14.98
CA PRO A 47 0.47 19.31 14.95
C PRO A 47 -0.05 17.88 14.76
N VAL A 48 0.64 17.11 13.92
CA VAL A 48 0.45 15.65 13.86
C VAL A 48 0.98 15.08 15.17
N ARG A 49 0.17 14.25 15.84
CA ARG A 49 0.53 13.62 17.10
C ARG A 49 0.51 12.11 16.95
N GLU A 50 1.43 11.46 17.64
CA GLU A 50 1.37 10.02 17.88
C GLU A 50 0.67 9.76 19.21
N HIS A 51 -0.12 8.69 19.23
CA HIS A 51 -0.75 8.19 20.43
C HIS A 51 0.09 7.05 21.00
N ALA A 52 0.27 7.04 22.32
CA ALA A 52 0.93 5.94 23.00
C ALA A 52 0.06 4.67 22.90
N TYR A 53 0.57 3.63 22.25
CA TYR A 53 -0.17 2.39 22.03
C TYR A 53 -0.61 1.73 23.34
N ALA A 54 0.28 1.71 24.34
CA ALA A 54 0.00 1.08 25.65
C ALA A 54 -1.16 1.75 26.40
N GLU A 55 -1.26 3.09 26.32
CA GLU A 55 -2.37 3.83 26.91
C GLU A 55 -3.66 3.55 26.13
N PHE A 56 -3.57 3.58 24.79
CA PHE A 56 -4.71 3.39 23.91
C PHE A 56 -5.40 2.03 24.12
N VAL A 57 -4.64 0.93 24.18
CA VAL A 57 -5.22 -0.42 24.35
C VAL A 57 -5.92 -0.63 25.69
N SER A 58 -5.66 0.23 26.68
CA SER A 58 -6.28 0.16 28.01
C SER A 58 -7.63 0.90 28.09
N LEU A 59 -7.98 1.70 27.07
CA LEU A 59 -9.18 2.53 27.09
C LEU A 59 -10.45 1.70 26.79
N PRO A 60 -11.56 1.91 27.53
CA PRO A 60 -12.85 1.31 27.21
C PRO A 60 -13.40 1.96 25.94
N ARG A 61 -13.36 1.24 24.81
CA ARG A 61 -13.77 1.75 23.50
C ARG A 61 -14.85 0.90 22.86
N LYS A 62 -15.58 1.49 21.91
CA LYS A 62 -16.47 0.77 21.01
C LYS A 62 -15.66 0.27 19.83
N PRO A 63 -15.52 -1.06 19.63
CA PRO A 63 -14.86 -1.60 18.45
C PRO A 63 -15.59 -1.13 17.19
N VAL A 64 -14.87 -0.93 16.10
CA VAL A 64 -15.46 -0.46 14.84
C VAL A 64 -16.56 -1.40 14.33
N ALA A 65 -16.41 -2.71 14.57
CA ALA A 65 -17.43 -3.72 14.25
C ALA A 65 -18.78 -3.53 14.97
N SER A 66 -18.81 -2.73 16.06
CA SER A 66 -20.04 -2.38 16.78
C SER A 66 -20.70 -1.09 16.27
N LEU A 67 -20.08 -0.39 15.33
CA LEU A 67 -20.57 0.86 14.77
C LEU A 67 -21.40 0.60 13.51
N GLY A 68 -22.61 1.14 13.48
CA GLY A 68 -23.45 1.14 12.30
C GLY A 68 -22.98 2.12 11.22
N ALA A 69 -23.76 2.19 10.15
CA ALA A 69 -23.60 3.20 9.10
C ALA A 69 -23.94 4.61 9.61
N HIS A 70 -23.29 5.59 9.00
CA HIS A 70 -23.63 7.00 9.11
C HIS A 70 -24.82 7.31 8.21
N VAL A 71 -25.75 8.15 8.66
CA VAL A 71 -26.81 8.71 7.82
C VAL A 71 -26.39 10.12 7.41
N PHE A 72 -25.93 10.28 6.17
CA PHE A 72 -25.68 11.60 5.59
C PHE A 72 -26.98 12.21 5.07
N THR A 73 -27.20 13.48 5.35
CA THR A 73 -28.34 14.27 4.84
C THR A 73 -27.82 15.43 4.01
N CYS A 74 -27.97 15.39 2.69
CA CYS A 74 -27.44 16.44 1.82
C CYS A 74 -28.13 17.79 2.07
N GLN A 75 -27.40 18.84 2.46
CA GLN A 75 -28.00 20.16 2.71
C GLN A 75 -28.42 20.88 1.42
N LYS A 76 -27.96 20.42 0.25
CA LYS A 76 -28.34 20.98 -1.06
C LYS A 76 -29.67 20.44 -1.58
N CYS A 77 -29.89 19.13 -1.55
CA CYS A 77 -31.07 18.50 -2.15
C CYS A 77 -31.94 17.70 -1.17
N GLY A 78 -31.57 17.63 0.11
CA GLY A 78 -32.33 16.93 1.15
C GLY A 78 -32.23 15.40 1.12
N ALA A 79 -31.56 14.82 0.13
CA ALA A 79 -31.42 13.37 0.02
C ALA A 79 -30.60 12.78 1.17
N GLN A 80 -31.00 11.58 1.61
CA GLN A 80 -30.30 10.82 2.64
C GLN A 80 -29.54 9.65 2.05
N THR A 81 -28.36 9.35 2.60
CA THR A 81 -27.52 8.23 2.18
C THR A 81 -26.92 7.58 3.42
N GLU A 82 -27.12 6.27 3.55
CA GLU A 82 -26.44 5.46 4.55
C GLU A 82 -25.09 4.99 4.02
N THR A 83 -24.02 5.24 4.78
CA THR A 83 -22.66 4.82 4.40
C THR A 83 -21.78 4.63 5.63
N GLU A 84 -20.82 3.73 5.55
CA GLU A 84 -19.76 3.63 6.57
C GLU A 84 -18.57 4.57 6.27
N ALA A 85 -18.56 5.22 5.11
CA ALA A 85 -17.49 6.11 4.70
C ALA A 85 -17.45 7.40 5.53
N ILE A 86 -16.25 7.95 5.73
CA ILE A 86 -16.02 9.24 6.38
C ILE A 86 -16.34 10.38 5.41
N SER A 87 -16.17 10.18 4.10
CA SER A 87 -16.62 11.16 3.11
C SER A 87 -17.14 10.47 1.86
N ASP A 88 -18.16 11.08 1.26
CA ASP A 88 -18.75 10.63 0.00
C ASP A 88 -19.41 11.79 -0.76
N ARG A 89 -19.90 11.50 -1.95
CA ARG A 89 -20.69 12.43 -2.78
C ARG A 89 -22.16 12.07 -2.71
N CYS A 90 -23.01 13.08 -2.64
CA CYS A 90 -24.45 12.88 -2.73
C CYS A 90 -24.79 12.24 -4.08
N GLN A 91 -25.42 11.06 -4.06
CA GLN A 91 -25.77 10.30 -5.26
C GLN A 91 -26.75 11.05 -6.18
N PHE A 92 -27.48 12.04 -5.66
CA PHE A 92 -28.50 12.78 -6.39
C PHE A 92 -27.96 14.06 -7.04
N CYS A 93 -27.10 14.81 -6.35
CA CYS A 93 -26.67 16.13 -6.80
C CYS A 93 -25.15 16.35 -6.80
N GLY A 94 -24.38 15.32 -6.42
CA GLY A 94 -22.91 15.33 -6.42
C GLY A 94 -22.25 16.16 -5.32
N ALA A 95 -23.02 16.80 -4.42
CA ALA A 95 -22.46 17.59 -3.33
C ALA A 95 -21.57 16.74 -2.40
N ALA A 96 -20.40 17.25 -2.04
CA ALA A 96 -19.49 16.61 -1.11
C ALA A 96 -20.08 16.59 0.31
N MET A 97 -19.97 15.45 0.98
CA MET A 97 -20.45 15.23 2.35
C MET A 97 -19.31 14.61 3.15
N VAL A 98 -18.96 15.22 4.27
CA VAL A 98 -17.87 14.76 5.15
C VAL A 98 -18.42 14.56 6.56
N ALA A 99 -18.23 13.37 7.13
CA ALA A 99 -18.61 13.03 8.49
C ALA A 99 -17.76 13.80 9.51
N ASP A 100 -18.40 14.22 10.59
CA ASP A 100 -17.71 14.68 11.79
C ASP A 100 -17.26 13.47 12.63
N VAL A 101 -16.08 12.95 12.31
CA VAL A 101 -15.52 11.74 12.95
C VAL A 101 -15.18 11.92 14.44
N ALA A 102 -15.12 13.14 14.96
CA ALA A 102 -14.84 13.36 16.38
C ALA A 102 -15.98 12.84 17.28
N ALA A 103 -17.21 12.81 16.75
CA ALA A 103 -18.39 12.40 17.50
C ALA A 103 -18.60 10.87 17.57
N THR A 104 -17.80 10.06 16.87
CA THR A 104 -18.01 8.60 16.78
C THR A 104 -17.34 7.80 17.90
N GLY A 105 -16.44 8.42 18.66
CA GLY A 105 -15.58 7.71 19.62
C GLY A 105 -14.53 6.81 18.96
N GLN A 106 -14.32 6.97 17.65
CA GLN A 106 -13.25 6.32 16.89
C GLN A 106 -11.96 7.13 16.97
N VAL A 107 -10.86 6.51 16.53
CA VAL A 107 -9.62 7.25 16.31
C VAL A 107 -9.81 8.22 15.16
N VAL A 108 -9.65 9.50 15.45
CA VAL A 108 -9.68 10.55 14.43
C VAL A 108 -8.34 10.55 13.69
N PRO A 109 -8.32 10.73 12.36
CA PRO A 109 -7.06 10.90 11.65
C PRO A 109 -6.25 12.07 12.24
N GLU A 110 -4.96 11.86 12.44
CA GLU A 110 -4.02 12.91 12.86
C GLU A 110 -3.32 13.52 11.66
N ALA A 111 -3.15 12.75 10.59
CA ALA A 111 -2.49 13.17 9.36
C ALA A 111 -3.28 12.80 8.10
N VAL A 112 -3.07 13.59 7.05
CA VAL A 112 -3.54 13.32 5.69
C VAL A 112 -2.43 13.66 4.73
N LEU A 113 -2.21 12.79 3.74
CA LEU A 113 -1.29 13.08 2.65
C LEU A 113 -2.11 13.66 1.49
N PRO A 114 -2.04 14.97 1.20
CA PRO A 114 -2.98 15.59 0.26
C PRO A 114 -2.82 15.07 -1.16
N PHE A 115 -3.92 14.89 -1.91
CA PHE A 115 -3.84 14.55 -3.34
C PHE A 115 -2.96 15.57 -4.10
N VAL A 116 -2.07 15.07 -4.97
CA VAL A 116 -1.28 15.88 -5.92
C VAL A 116 -1.63 15.53 -7.35
N VAL A 117 -1.82 14.24 -7.62
CA VAL A 117 -2.17 13.73 -8.94
C VAL A 117 -3.66 13.96 -9.17
N ASP A 118 -3.98 14.77 -10.16
CA ASP A 118 -5.35 15.02 -10.61
C ASP A 118 -5.84 13.95 -11.60
N ARG A 119 -7.08 14.09 -12.09
CA ARG A 119 -7.67 13.15 -13.06
C ARG A 119 -6.87 13.04 -14.37
N ALA A 120 -6.24 14.13 -14.81
CA ALA A 120 -5.44 14.12 -16.03
C ALA A 120 -4.15 13.32 -15.84
N GLY A 121 -3.49 13.49 -14.68
CA GLY A 121 -2.33 12.70 -14.27
C GLY A 121 -2.63 11.21 -14.17
N VAL A 122 -3.77 10.83 -13.56
CA VAL A 122 -4.21 9.42 -13.49
C VAL A 122 -4.41 8.83 -14.88
N ARG A 123 -5.03 9.58 -15.79
CA ARG A 123 -5.23 9.15 -17.18
C ARG A 123 -3.89 8.85 -17.87
N GLN A 124 -2.90 9.69 -17.65
CA GLN A 124 -1.57 9.51 -18.21
C GLN A 124 -0.86 8.29 -17.60
N ALA A 125 -0.92 8.14 -16.27
CA ALA A 125 -0.33 7.01 -15.56
C ALA A 125 -0.91 5.67 -16.03
N LEU A 126 -2.24 5.57 -16.08
CA LEU A 126 -2.95 4.37 -16.56
C LEU A 126 -2.60 4.05 -18.02
N ARG A 127 -2.50 5.06 -18.90
CA ARG A 127 -2.08 4.85 -20.29
C ARG A 127 -0.66 4.29 -20.39
N GLY A 128 0.28 4.85 -19.63
CA GLY A 128 1.66 4.36 -19.57
C GLY A 128 1.73 2.92 -19.06
N TRP A 129 0.99 2.64 -17.99
CA TRP A 129 0.91 1.29 -17.41
C TRP A 129 0.31 0.28 -18.39
N VAL A 130 -0.80 0.60 -19.07
CA VAL A 130 -1.39 -0.31 -20.08
C VAL A 130 -0.42 -0.56 -21.24
N ALA A 131 0.31 0.47 -21.69
CA ALA A 131 1.27 0.35 -22.79
C ALA A 131 2.44 -0.59 -22.48
N SER A 132 2.88 -0.69 -21.22
CA SER A 132 3.98 -1.57 -20.82
C SER A 132 3.57 -3.06 -20.72
N ARG A 133 2.27 -3.40 -20.80
CA ARG A 133 1.78 -4.78 -20.61
C ARG A 133 1.59 -5.52 -21.95
N TRP A 134 2.66 -6.09 -22.50
CA TRP A 134 2.67 -6.70 -23.83
C TRP A 134 1.62 -7.83 -24.02
N PHE A 135 1.43 -8.66 -22.99
CA PHE A 135 0.47 -9.78 -22.98
C PHE A 135 -0.92 -9.45 -22.46
N ALA A 136 -1.22 -8.17 -22.18
CA ALA A 136 -2.56 -7.77 -21.79
C ALA A 136 -3.53 -7.85 -23.00
N PRO A 137 -4.82 -8.20 -22.79
CA PRO A 137 -5.83 -8.16 -23.83
C PRO A 137 -6.08 -6.72 -24.29
N SER A 138 -6.53 -6.55 -25.55
CA SER A 138 -6.89 -5.23 -26.10
C SER A 138 -7.99 -4.52 -25.31
N GLY A 139 -8.87 -5.28 -24.65
CA GLY A 139 -9.90 -4.75 -23.75
C GLY A 139 -9.34 -3.99 -22.54
N LEU A 140 -8.09 -4.24 -22.13
CA LEU A 140 -7.43 -3.48 -21.05
C LEU A 140 -7.26 -1.99 -21.41
N LYS A 141 -7.28 -1.63 -22.71
CA LYS A 141 -7.24 -0.23 -23.13
C LYS A 141 -8.43 0.60 -22.63
N ARG A 142 -9.56 -0.04 -22.29
CA ARG A 142 -10.74 0.64 -21.71
C ARG A 142 -10.50 1.14 -20.29
N VAL A 143 -9.49 0.60 -19.59
CA VAL A 143 -9.07 1.07 -18.25
C VAL A 143 -8.49 2.49 -18.29
N THR A 144 -8.12 2.99 -19.47
CA THR A 144 -7.54 4.33 -19.62
C THR A 144 -8.56 5.47 -19.49
N GLU A 145 -9.84 5.17 -19.31
CA GLU A 145 -10.89 6.16 -19.05
C GLU A 145 -10.85 6.57 -17.58
N ALA A 146 -10.07 7.60 -17.25
CA ALA A 146 -9.97 8.16 -15.90
C ALA A 146 -11.30 8.69 -15.31
N GLU A 147 -12.38 8.73 -16.10
CA GLU A 147 -13.72 9.12 -15.62
C GLU A 147 -14.33 8.09 -14.67
N SER A 148 -13.96 6.81 -14.79
CA SER A 148 -14.40 5.76 -13.86
C SER A 148 -13.53 5.63 -12.61
N ALA A 149 -12.39 6.35 -12.55
CA ALA A 149 -11.51 6.32 -11.40
C ALA A 149 -12.10 7.18 -10.26
N ALA A 150 -12.27 6.55 -9.10
CA ALA A 150 -12.66 7.21 -7.87
C ALA A 150 -11.41 7.68 -7.11
N SER A 151 -11.38 8.94 -6.70
CA SER A 151 -10.36 9.43 -5.77
C SER A 151 -10.79 9.11 -4.34
N THR A 152 -9.99 8.30 -3.66
CA THR A 152 -10.31 7.74 -2.36
C THR A 152 -9.15 7.92 -1.39
N TYR A 153 -9.43 8.47 -0.22
CA TYR A 153 -8.53 8.39 0.92
C TYR A 153 -8.70 7.04 1.62
N LEU A 154 -7.62 6.30 1.72
CA LEU A 154 -7.58 5.01 2.41
C LEU A 154 -6.92 5.19 3.78
N PRO A 155 -7.56 4.70 4.86
CA PRO A 155 -7.00 4.78 6.20
C PRO A 155 -5.82 3.84 6.35
N HIS A 156 -4.75 4.34 6.96
CA HIS A 156 -3.53 3.61 7.27
C HIS A 156 -3.10 3.92 8.70
N TRP A 157 -2.68 2.89 9.42
CA TRP A 157 -1.94 3.07 10.65
C TRP A 157 -0.47 3.31 10.30
N THR A 158 0.18 4.23 11.01
CA THR A 158 1.64 4.23 11.10
C THR A 158 2.04 3.88 12.52
N TYR A 159 3.13 3.11 12.65
CA TYR A 159 3.67 2.69 13.93
C TYR A 159 5.15 3.03 14.03
N ASP A 160 5.47 3.61 15.17
CA ASP A 160 6.83 3.92 15.58
C ASP A 160 7.18 2.97 16.73
N ALA A 161 8.36 2.39 16.71
CA ALA A 161 8.76 1.44 17.73
C ALA A 161 10.27 1.38 17.89
N ARG A 162 10.73 1.39 19.14
CA ARG A 162 12.08 0.97 19.48
C ARG A 162 12.09 -0.52 19.77
N THR A 163 13.00 -1.25 19.16
CA THR A 163 13.10 -2.70 19.32
C THR A 163 14.43 -3.10 19.94
N VAL A 164 14.36 -4.05 20.87
CA VAL A 164 15.53 -4.75 21.42
C VAL A 164 15.33 -6.23 21.16
N SER A 165 16.19 -6.82 20.34
CA SER A 165 16.04 -8.18 19.83
C SER A 165 17.20 -9.06 20.24
N ARG A 166 16.94 -10.05 21.09
CA ARG A 166 17.90 -11.08 21.49
C ARG A 166 17.82 -12.25 20.51
N TYR A 167 18.95 -12.69 19.97
CA TYR A 167 18.97 -13.77 18.98
C TYR A 167 19.95 -14.90 19.35
N ARG A 168 19.67 -16.08 18.80
CA ARG A 168 20.59 -17.23 18.76
C ARG A 168 20.73 -17.73 17.33
N GLY A 169 21.91 -18.22 16.98
CA GLY A 169 22.22 -18.61 15.62
C GLY A 169 23.61 -19.24 15.48
N GLN A 170 24.07 -19.30 14.23
CA GLN A 170 25.37 -19.86 13.87
C GLN A 170 26.06 -19.00 12.82
N ARG A 171 27.36 -18.79 13.03
CA ARG A 171 28.29 -18.19 12.07
C ARG A 171 28.98 -19.29 11.27
N GLY A 172 28.81 -19.24 9.95
CA GLY A 172 29.47 -20.12 9.00
C GLY A 172 30.74 -19.46 8.45
N GLU A 173 31.87 -20.16 8.57
CA GLU A 173 33.13 -19.75 7.94
C GLU A 173 33.53 -20.76 6.88
N HIS A 174 33.78 -20.28 5.67
CA HIS A 174 34.21 -21.10 4.55
C HIS A 174 35.68 -21.47 4.70
N TYR A 175 35.95 -22.74 4.46
CA TYR A 175 37.30 -23.25 4.33
C TYR A 175 37.36 -24.24 3.17
N TRP A 176 38.53 -24.33 2.55
CA TRP A 176 38.76 -25.21 1.42
C TRP A 176 39.47 -26.48 1.87
N VAL A 177 38.95 -27.63 1.44
CA VAL A 177 39.54 -28.93 1.68
C VAL A 177 39.88 -29.57 0.35
N THR A 178 41.06 -30.17 0.26
CA THR A 178 41.46 -30.97 -0.90
C THR A 178 40.85 -32.37 -0.78
N GLU A 179 40.01 -32.74 -1.73
CA GLU A 179 39.44 -34.09 -1.83
C GLU A 179 40.05 -34.83 -3.02
N SER A 180 40.49 -36.06 -2.77
CA SER A 180 40.93 -36.98 -3.82
C SER A 180 39.74 -37.75 -4.37
N TYR A 181 39.61 -37.81 -5.69
CA TYR A 181 38.61 -38.63 -6.38
C TYR A 181 39.28 -39.40 -7.52
N THR A 182 38.70 -40.55 -7.88
CA THR A 182 39.21 -41.38 -8.98
C THR A 182 38.39 -41.09 -10.22
N GLU A 183 39.05 -40.77 -11.33
CA GLU A 183 38.44 -40.51 -12.62
C GLU A 183 39.08 -41.42 -13.67
N THR A 184 38.26 -42.08 -14.49
CA THR A 184 38.75 -42.89 -15.61
C THR A 184 39.03 -41.98 -16.79
N VAL A 185 40.30 -41.79 -17.12
CA VAL A 185 40.74 -41.02 -18.29
C VAL A 185 41.47 -41.97 -19.23
N ASN A 186 41.02 -42.09 -20.47
CA ASN A 186 41.56 -43.03 -21.47
C ASN A 186 41.57 -44.50 -21.01
N GLY A 187 40.55 -44.93 -20.27
CA GLY A 187 40.43 -46.32 -19.79
C GLY A 187 41.33 -46.67 -18.59
N GLN A 188 42.09 -45.71 -18.05
CA GLN A 188 42.91 -45.90 -16.85
C GLN A 188 42.35 -45.06 -15.68
N SER A 189 42.25 -45.67 -14.50
CA SER A 189 41.93 -44.97 -13.27
C SER A 189 43.07 -44.02 -12.88
N GLN A 190 42.78 -42.73 -12.84
CA GLN A 190 43.69 -41.70 -12.34
C GLN A 190 43.11 -41.07 -11.07
N THR A 191 43.92 -40.94 -10.01
CA THR A 191 43.55 -40.16 -8.84
C THR A 191 43.80 -38.68 -9.12
N ARG A 192 42.78 -37.85 -8.96
CA ARG A 192 42.86 -36.39 -9.07
C ARG A 192 42.39 -35.74 -7.78
N THR A 193 42.85 -34.52 -7.55
CA THR A 193 42.43 -33.70 -6.41
C THR A 193 41.61 -32.52 -6.88
N ARG A 194 40.55 -32.18 -6.14
CA ARG A 194 39.82 -30.92 -6.33
C ARG A 194 39.68 -30.19 -5.01
N GLN A 195 39.61 -28.87 -5.07
CA GLN A 195 39.26 -28.04 -3.92
C GLN A 195 37.74 -28.07 -3.73
N VAL A 196 37.29 -28.45 -2.55
CA VAL A 196 35.88 -28.45 -2.16
C VAL A 196 35.69 -27.46 -1.03
N ARG A 197 34.75 -26.52 -1.20
CA ARG A 197 34.37 -25.56 -0.17
C ARG A 197 33.53 -26.27 0.89
N ARG A 198 33.93 -26.17 2.14
CA ARG A 198 33.15 -26.60 3.31
C ARG A 198 32.87 -25.40 4.21
N THR A 199 31.81 -25.48 5.02
CA THR A 199 31.45 -24.44 5.99
C THR A 199 31.58 -25.00 7.39
N ARG A 200 32.36 -24.32 8.25
CA ARG A 200 32.44 -24.61 9.67
C ARG A 200 31.48 -23.71 10.42
N TRP A 201 30.60 -24.30 11.22
CA TRP A 201 29.59 -23.58 11.98
C TRP A 201 30.02 -23.37 13.43
N HIS A 202 29.90 -22.12 13.90
CA HIS A 202 30.17 -21.70 15.26
C HIS A 202 28.90 -21.10 15.87
N ALA A 203 28.56 -21.45 17.11
CA ALA A 203 27.42 -20.83 17.78
C ALA A 203 27.63 -19.31 17.91
N ALA A 204 26.57 -18.55 17.67
CA ALA A 204 26.54 -17.10 17.78
C ALA A 204 25.25 -16.67 18.48
N SER A 205 25.34 -15.63 19.30
CA SER A 205 24.20 -15.03 19.96
C SER A 205 24.53 -13.58 20.25
N GLY A 206 23.53 -12.72 20.20
CA GLY A 206 23.71 -11.30 20.47
C GLY A 206 22.39 -10.60 20.73
N THR A 207 22.49 -9.28 20.85
CA THR A 207 21.35 -8.38 20.99
C THR A 207 21.52 -7.28 19.97
N VAL A 208 20.50 -7.05 19.14
CA VAL A 208 20.45 -5.93 18.20
C VAL A 208 19.35 -4.97 18.63
N GLU A 209 19.59 -3.68 18.42
CA GLU A 209 18.60 -2.62 18.66
C GLU A 209 18.26 -1.94 17.34
N ARG A 210 16.98 -1.63 17.13
CA ARG A 210 16.52 -0.96 15.92
C ARG A 210 15.32 -0.07 16.22
N ASP A 211 15.41 1.17 15.76
CA ASP A 211 14.28 2.10 15.72
C ASP A 211 13.58 1.98 14.37
N PHE A 212 12.25 1.95 14.43
CA PHE A 212 11.35 1.97 13.30
C PHE A 212 10.49 3.21 13.39
N ASP A 213 10.38 3.91 12.27
CA ASP A 213 9.64 5.15 12.12
C ASP A 213 8.70 5.00 10.92
N ASP A 214 7.43 5.33 11.15
CA ASP A 214 6.31 5.25 10.24
C ASP A 214 6.15 3.90 9.49
N ILE A 215 6.11 2.79 10.25
CA ILE A 215 5.72 1.50 9.66
C ILE A 215 4.25 1.53 9.28
N LEU A 216 4.00 1.76 8.00
CA LEU A 216 2.68 1.82 7.39
C LEU A 216 2.01 0.44 7.38
N VAL A 217 0.74 0.42 7.76
CA VAL A 217 -0.16 -0.73 7.67
C VAL A 217 -1.53 -0.24 7.23
N ALA A 218 -2.11 -0.86 6.20
CA ALA A 218 -3.49 -0.54 5.77
C ALA A 218 -4.47 -0.78 6.91
N ALA A 219 -5.31 0.21 7.20
CA ALA A 219 -6.32 0.15 8.25
C ALA A 219 -7.71 -0.27 7.70
N THR A 220 -7.73 -0.89 6.51
CA THR A 220 -8.95 -1.41 5.88
C THR A 220 -8.69 -2.76 5.22
N GLY A 221 -9.66 -3.67 5.33
CA GLY A 221 -9.71 -4.95 4.63
C GLY A 221 -10.38 -4.88 3.26
N HIS A 222 -10.95 -3.74 2.87
CA HIS A 222 -11.63 -3.57 1.57
C HIS A 222 -10.67 -3.56 0.38
N VAL A 223 -9.39 -3.26 0.62
CA VAL A 223 -8.33 -3.30 -0.39
C VAL A 223 -7.19 -4.16 0.15
N SER A 224 -6.69 -5.10 -0.66
CA SER A 224 -5.56 -5.95 -0.25
C SER A 224 -4.34 -5.09 0.12
N GLY A 225 -3.78 -5.34 1.32
CA GLY A 225 -2.57 -4.66 1.78
C GLY A 225 -1.38 -4.86 0.84
N GLU A 226 -1.25 -6.05 0.22
CA GLU A 226 -0.19 -6.35 -0.75
C GLU A 226 -0.27 -5.42 -1.98
N HIS A 227 -1.48 -5.18 -2.51
CA HIS A 227 -1.67 -4.26 -3.63
C HIS A 227 -1.42 -2.79 -3.24
N LEU A 228 -1.66 -2.42 -1.98
CA LEU A 228 -1.35 -1.08 -1.48
C LEU A 228 0.15 -0.89 -1.26
N ASP A 229 0.85 -1.95 -0.83
CA ASP A 229 2.30 -1.92 -0.66
C ASP A 229 3.03 -1.74 -2.00
N GLU A 230 2.47 -2.22 -3.12
CA GLU A 230 2.98 -1.95 -4.48
C GLU A 230 2.96 -0.45 -4.86
N LEU A 231 2.16 0.38 -4.18
CA LEU A 231 2.11 1.83 -4.42
C LEU A 231 3.23 2.60 -3.71
N ALA A 232 3.99 1.93 -2.83
CA ALA A 232 5.13 2.53 -2.14
C ALA A 232 6.29 2.83 -3.13
N PRO A 233 7.18 3.80 -2.84
CA PRO A 233 7.29 4.57 -1.59
C PRO A 233 6.25 5.68 -1.45
N TRP A 234 5.81 5.92 -0.21
CA TRP A 234 4.92 7.03 0.15
C TRP A 234 5.74 8.22 0.68
N PRO A 235 5.52 9.45 0.17
CA PRO A 235 6.22 10.63 0.67
C PRO A 235 5.56 11.14 1.96
N LEU A 236 5.69 10.38 3.05
CA LEU A 236 4.99 10.68 4.32
C LEU A 236 5.42 12.00 4.97
N ALA A 237 6.65 12.45 4.71
CA ALA A 237 7.14 13.75 5.19
C ALA A 237 6.33 14.95 4.64
N ASP A 238 5.57 14.74 3.55
CA ASP A 238 4.69 15.76 2.97
C ASP A 238 3.27 15.72 3.55
N ALA A 239 3.02 14.91 4.59
CA ALA A 239 1.71 14.83 5.22
C ALA A 239 1.40 16.10 6.01
N ASP A 240 0.15 16.55 5.91
CA ASP A 240 -0.38 17.65 6.69
C ASP A 240 -1.19 17.13 7.88
N GLY A 241 -1.30 17.95 8.94
CA GLY A 241 -2.25 17.69 10.01
C GLY A 241 -3.67 17.56 9.45
N TYR A 242 -4.40 16.52 9.88
CA TYR A 242 -5.72 16.20 9.33
C TYR A 242 -6.70 17.37 9.49
N ARG A 243 -7.34 17.71 8.37
CA ARG A 243 -8.48 18.62 8.29
C ARG A 243 -9.56 18.04 7.37
N PRO A 244 -10.85 18.09 7.72
CA PRO A 244 -11.91 17.48 6.91
C PRO A 244 -12.04 18.07 5.50
N GLU A 245 -11.58 19.31 5.28
CA GLU A 245 -11.59 19.99 3.98
C GLU A 245 -10.79 19.24 2.91
N TYR A 246 -9.73 18.52 3.28
CA TYR A 246 -8.96 17.70 2.34
C TYR A 246 -9.80 16.57 1.74
N LEU A 247 -10.89 16.16 2.41
CA LEU A 247 -11.81 15.12 1.95
C LEU A 247 -12.91 15.68 1.05
N ALA A 248 -13.07 17.00 0.93
CA ALA A 248 -14.09 17.61 0.11
C ALA A 248 -13.90 17.20 -1.37
N GLY A 249 -14.87 16.47 -1.93
CA GLY A 249 -14.81 15.95 -3.30
C GLY A 249 -14.08 14.61 -3.45
N HIS A 250 -13.52 14.06 -2.37
CA HIS A 250 -12.90 12.74 -2.35
C HIS A 250 -13.73 11.79 -1.50
N GLN A 251 -13.72 10.50 -1.86
CA GLN A 251 -14.25 9.47 -0.98
C GLN A 251 -13.22 9.19 0.12
N SER A 252 -13.66 8.77 1.30
CA SER A 252 -12.76 8.36 2.37
C SER A 252 -13.37 7.19 3.12
N LEU A 253 -12.65 6.08 3.17
CA LEU A 253 -13.10 4.94 3.97
C LEU A 253 -12.88 5.23 5.46
N ARG A 254 -13.77 4.66 6.27
CA ARG A 254 -13.53 4.47 7.70
C ARG A 254 -12.58 3.30 7.89
N TYR A 255 -11.71 3.35 8.89
CA TYR A 255 -10.89 2.19 9.20
C TYR A 255 -11.79 1.03 9.65
N ASP A 256 -11.44 -0.19 9.30
CA ASP A 256 -12.12 -1.43 9.72
C ASP A 256 -11.16 -2.41 10.41
N VAL A 257 -9.84 -2.14 10.33
CA VAL A 257 -8.79 -2.85 11.06
C VAL A 257 -8.41 -2.05 12.29
N GLU A 258 -8.52 -2.68 13.45
CA GLU A 258 -8.19 -2.05 14.73
C GLU A 258 -6.67 -1.88 14.93
N PRO A 259 -6.22 -0.89 15.71
CA PRO A 259 -4.79 -0.64 15.94
C PRO A 259 -4.00 -1.84 16.48
N GLU A 260 -4.62 -2.76 17.21
CA GLU A 260 -3.97 -3.95 17.75
C GLU A 260 -3.68 -4.98 16.66
N ALA A 261 -4.65 -5.16 15.74
CA ALA A 261 -4.47 -6.01 14.56
C ALA A 261 -3.45 -5.39 13.60
N GLY A 262 -3.52 -4.07 13.39
CA GLY A 262 -2.53 -3.33 12.61
C GLY A 262 -1.11 -3.46 13.18
N PHE A 263 -0.97 -3.38 14.51
CA PHE A 263 0.35 -3.51 15.15
C PHE A 263 0.93 -4.92 15.01
N ALA A 264 0.09 -5.97 15.04
CA ALA A 264 0.55 -7.32 14.73
C ALA A 264 1.13 -7.42 13.31
N THR A 265 0.49 -6.80 12.32
CA THR A 265 1.02 -6.70 10.95
C THR A 265 2.31 -5.86 10.91
N ALA A 266 2.39 -4.76 11.65
CA ALA A 266 3.60 -3.95 11.74
C ALA A 266 4.80 -4.76 12.27
N LYS A 267 4.60 -5.57 13.32
CA LYS A 267 5.62 -6.49 13.84
C LYS A 267 6.10 -7.48 12.78
N SER A 268 5.18 -8.03 11.97
CA SER A 268 5.54 -8.91 10.85
C SER A 268 6.35 -8.18 9.76
N ARG A 269 6.14 -6.87 9.55
CA ARG A 269 6.95 -6.04 8.63
C ARG A 269 8.32 -5.69 9.20
N MET A 270 8.41 -5.48 10.51
CA MET A 270 9.69 -5.20 11.21
C MET A 270 10.60 -6.44 11.28
N ALA A 271 10.01 -7.64 11.46
CA ALA A 271 10.76 -8.87 11.72
C ALA A 271 11.85 -9.22 10.67
N PRO A 272 11.62 -9.12 9.34
CA PRO A 272 12.67 -9.38 8.35
C PRO A 272 13.83 -8.39 8.39
N VAL A 273 13.58 -7.14 8.81
CA VAL A 273 14.62 -6.12 8.99
C VAL A 273 15.45 -6.46 10.22
N ILE A 274 14.80 -6.80 11.33
CA ILE A 274 15.46 -7.26 12.55
C ILE A 274 16.30 -8.51 12.29
N GLU A 275 15.75 -9.50 11.60
CA GLU A 275 16.47 -10.74 11.28
C GLU A 275 17.72 -10.46 10.42
N ARG A 276 17.63 -9.50 9.49
CA ARG A 276 18.79 -9.04 8.71
C ARG A 276 19.83 -8.35 9.58
N ASP A 277 19.41 -7.54 10.54
CA ASP A 277 20.31 -6.91 11.51
C ASP A 277 21.01 -7.98 12.37
N CYS A 278 20.30 -9.02 12.82
CA CYS A 278 20.88 -10.18 13.51
C CYS A 278 21.89 -10.94 12.62
N ARG A 279 21.56 -11.23 11.35
CA ARG A 279 22.51 -11.87 10.41
C ARG A 279 23.77 -11.03 10.24
N ARG A 280 23.64 -9.70 10.12
CA ARG A 280 24.79 -8.80 10.02
C ARG A 280 25.66 -8.84 11.29
N ASP A 281 25.04 -8.89 12.46
CA ASP A 281 25.73 -8.98 13.75
C ASP A 281 26.48 -10.32 13.93
N ILE A 282 25.90 -11.44 13.48
CA ILE A 282 26.57 -12.76 13.47
C ILE A 282 27.86 -12.73 12.63
N GLY A 283 27.82 -12.09 11.47
CA GLY A 283 28.95 -12.01 10.54
C GLY A 283 29.36 -13.36 9.91
N GLY A 284 30.59 -13.46 9.41
CA GLY A 284 31.08 -14.64 8.68
C GLY A 284 30.61 -14.70 7.22
N ASP A 285 30.85 -15.84 6.57
CA ASP A 285 30.52 -16.05 5.16
C ASP A 285 29.06 -16.51 4.96
N GLU A 286 28.52 -17.28 5.91
CA GLU A 286 27.11 -17.69 5.94
C GLU A 286 26.55 -17.50 7.35
N GLN A 287 25.24 -17.25 7.46
CA GLN A 287 24.56 -17.05 8.74
C GLN A 287 23.31 -17.89 8.84
N ARG A 288 23.07 -18.44 10.03
CA ARG A 288 21.81 -19.06 10.41
C ARG A 288 21.28 -18.36 11.65
N VAL A 289 20.06 -17.86 11.56
CA VAL A 289 19.33 -17.34 12.72
C VAL A 289 18.36 -18.44 13.15
N GLU A 290 18.52 -18.93 14.37
CA GLU A 290 17.69 -20.01 14.93
C GLU A 290 16.49 -19.45 15.66
N SER A 291 16.67 -18.38 16.43
CA SER A 291 15.59 -17.70 17.13
C SER A 291 15.87 -16.20 17.30
N VAL A 292 14.80 -15.42 17.34
CA VAL A 292 14.82 -13.99 17.67
C VAL A 292 13.65 -13.69 18.60
N GLU A 293 13.94 -13.15 19.77
CA GLU A 293 12.96 -12.64 20.72
C GLU A 293 13.05 -11.12 20.73
N THR A 294 11.95 -10.43 20.39
CA THR A 294 11.94 -8.97 20.25
C THR A 294 11.02 -8.33 21.27
N ASP A 295 11.57 -7.43 22.07
CA ASP A 295 10.85 -6.51 22.94
C ASP A 295 10.57 -5.21 22.17
N TYR A 296 9.30 -4.77 22.15
CA TYR A 296 8.88 -3.53 21.50
C TYR A 296 8.58 -2.49 22.58
N ARG A 297 9.23 -1.33 22.49
CA ARG A 297 9.14 -0.22 23.45
C ARG A 297 8.78 1.08 22.76
N ASP A 298 8.31 2.03 23.55
CA ASP A 298 7.93 3.39 23.10
C ASP A 298 7.04 3.36 21.86
N VAL A 299 6.06 2.43 21.83
CA VAL A 299 5.23 2.21 20.65
C VAL A 299 4.26 3.37 20.47
N GLY A 300 4.51 4.19 19.45
CA GLY A 300 3.63 5.24 18.97
C GLY A 300 2.78 4.74 17.82
N PHE A 301 1.57 5.25 17.68
CA PHE A 301 0.77 5.04 16.48
C PHE A 301 -0.12 6.23 16.15
N LYS A 302 -0.46 6.39 14.87
CA LYS A 302 -1.38 7.41 14.39
C LYS A 302 -2.21 6.90 13.21
N LEU A 303 -3.42 7.41 13.07
CA LEU A 303 -4.24 7.19 11.87
C LEU A 303 -3.90 8.25 10.83
N MET A 304 -3.54 7.80 9.63
CA MET A 304 -3.24 8.62 8.47
C MET A 304 -4.15 8.28 7.30
N LEU A 305 -4.52 9.28 6.50
CA LEU A 305 -5.27 9.09 5.26
C LEU A 305 -4.35 9.23 4.04
N LEU A 306 -4.26 8.16 3.24
CA LEU A 306 -3.43 8.15 2.03
C LEU A 306 -4.27 8.27 0.74
N PRO A 307 -3.83 9.08 -0.24
CA PRO A 307 -4.59 9.36 -1.44
C PRO A 307 -4.37 8.27 -2.48
N VAL A 308 -5.44 7.56 -2.86
CA VAL A 308 -5.43 6.51 -3.88
C VAL A 308 -6.53 6.75 -4.89
N TRP A 309 -6.20 6.67 -6.17
CA TRP A 309 -7.20 6.56 -7.23
C TRP A 309 -7.49 5.09 -7.50
N ILE A 310 -8.77 4.71 -7.44
CA ILE A 310 -9.23 3.33 -7.64
C ILE A 310 -10.01 3.29 -8.95
N ALA A 311 -9.48 2.58 -9.94
CA ALA A 311 -10.15 2.30 -11.20
C ALA A 311 -10.60 0.83 -11.23
N CYS A 312 -11.88 0.62 -11.52
CA CYS A 312 -12.49 -0.69 -11.62
C CYS A 312 -12.84 -0.99 -13.09
N TYR A 313 -12.53 -2.19 -13.57
CA TYR A 313 -12.93 -2.62 -14.91
C TYR A 313 -13.34 -4.09 -14.94
N LEU A 314 -14.32 -4.39 -15.79
CA LEU A 314 -14.82 -5.74 -16.01
C LEU A 314 -14.14 -6.36 -17.23
N TYR A 315 -13.57 -7.55 -17.07
CA TYR A 315 -13.03 -8.33 -18.17
C TYR A 315 -13.38 -9.82 -18.01
N ALA A 316 -14.01 -10.40 -19.05
CA ALA A 316 -14.43 -11.81 -19.07
C ALA A 316 -15.23 -12.24 -17.82
N GLY A 317 -16.14 -11.38 -17.34
CA GLY A 317 -16.97 -11.65 -16.17
C GLY A 317 -16.25 -11.53 -14.82
N ARG A 318 -15.00 -11.06 -14.80
CA ARG A 318 -14.25 -10.78 -13.57
C ARG A 318 -13.94 -9.30 -13.45
N THR A 319 -14.11 -8.77 -12.24
CA THR A 319 -13.75 -7.41 -11.90
C THR A 319 -12.28 -7.35 -11.54
N TYR A 320 -11.60 -6.34 -12.07
CA TYR A 320 -10.20 -6.06 -11.79
C TYR A 320 -10.07 -4.62 -11.30
N ASN A 321 -9.20 -4.43 -10.31
CA ASN A 321 -8.90 -3.13 -9.75
C ASN A 321 -7.48 -2.71 -10.14
N VAL A 322 -7.35 -1.44 -10.53
CA VAL A 322 -6.07 -0.76 -10.71
C VAL A 322 -6.05 0.42 -9.76
N LEU A 323 -5.00 0.47 -8.96
CA LEU A 323 -4.74 1.51 -7.99
C LEU A 323 -3.67 2.45 -8.53
N VAL A 324 -3.85 3.75 -8.34
CA VAL A 324 -2.84 4.75 -8.68
C VAL A 324 -2.55 5.57 -7.43
N ASN A 325 -1.26 5.70 -7.10
CA ASN A 325 -0.80 6.52 -5.99
C ASN A 325 -1.13 8.00 -6.30
N GLY A 326 -1.93 8.64 -5.44
CA GLY A 326 -2.37 10.03 -5.60
C GLY A 326 -1.27 11.08 -5.40
N ARG A 327 -0.04 10.66 -5.06
CA ARG A 327 1.15 11.52 -4.93
C ARG A 327 2.16 11.29 -6.04
N THR A 328 2.51 10.03 -6.31
CA THR A 328 3.63 9.67 -7.21
C THR A 328 3.17 9.25 -8.60
N ALA A 329 1.87 9.01 -8.79
CA ALA A 329 1.29 8.40 -9.97
C ALA A 329 1.77 6.95 -10.26
N GLU A 330 2.39 6.28 -9.29
CA GLU A 330 2.73 4.86 -9.36
C GLU A 330 1.46 4.01 -9.54
N VAL A 331 1.51 2.96 -10.36
CA VAL A 331 0.34 2.18 -10.75
C VAL A 331 0.51 0.72 -10.35
N ALA A 332 -0.22 0.33 -9.30
CA ALA A 332 -0.37 -1.06 -8.88
C ALA A 332 -1.67 -1.63 -9.44
N GLY A 333 -1.67 -2.89 -9.89
CA GLY A 333 -2.93 -3.45 -10.36
C GLY A 333 -2.82 -4.79 -11.06
N GLU A 334 -3.91 -5.54 -10.94
CA GLU A 334 -4.05 -6.81 -11.62
C GLU A 334 -4.35 -6.62 -13.11
N ARG A 335 -3.86 -7.56 -13.92
CA ARG A 335 -4.20 -7.65 -15.33
C ARG A 335 -4.61 -9.06 -15.74
N PRO A 336 -5.60 -9.22 -16.62
CA PRO A 336 -5.81 -10.46 -17.33
C PRO A 336 -4.68 -10.73 -18.33
N TYR A 337 -4.35 -12.00 -18.53
CA TYR A 337 -3.43 -12.45 -19.56
C TYR A 337 -4.20 -12.87 -20.82
N SER A 338 -3.74 -12.40 -21.99
CA SER A 338 -4.31 -12.82 -23.27
C SER A 338 -3.71 -14.17 -23.71
N LYS A 339 -4.49 -15.25 -23.56
CA LYS A 339 -4.10 -16.59 -24.02
C LYS A 339 -3.68 -16.62 -25.49
N VAL A 340 -4.39 -15.87 -26.36
CA VAL A 340 -4.08 -15.76 -27.79
C VAL A 340 -2.72 -15.11 -28.03
N LYS A 341 -2.41 -14.01 -27.34
CA LYS A 341 -1.10 -13.36 -27.47
C LYS A 341 0.03 -14.26 -26.98
N ILE A 342 -0.16 -14.92 -25.84
CA ILE A 342 0.83 -15.87 -25.30
C ILE A 342 1.03 -17.03 -26.29
N ALA A 343 -0.05 -17.66 -26.77
CA ALA A 343 0.03 -18.75 -27.74
C ALA A 343 0.74 -18.32 -29.04
N SER A 344 0.45 -17.12 -29.55
CA SER A 344 1.12 -16.58 -30.74
C SER A 344 2.61 -16.33 -30.51
N ALA A 345 3.01 -15.84 -29.32
CA ALA A 345 4.41 -15.61 -28.98
C ALA A 345 5.18 -16.93 -28.84
N VAL A 346 4.57 -17.94 -28.21
CA VAL A 346 5.14 -19.30 -28.12
C VAL A 346 5.29 -19.91 -29.50
N LEU A 347 4.28 -19.82 -30.36
CA LEU A 347 4.34 -20.34 -31.72
C LEU A 347 5.44 -19.65 -32.55
N ALA A 348 5.55 -18.33 -32.45
CA ALA A 348 6.62 -17.57 -33.12
C ALA A 348 8.00 -18.00 -32.63
N ALA A 349 8.19 -18.18 -31.31
CA ALA A 349 9.45 -18.66 -30.75
C ALA A 349 9.81 -20.07 -31.26
N VAL A 350 8.83 -20.99 -31.33
CA VAL A 350 9.04 -22.34 -31.88
C VAL A 350 9.45 -22.28 -33.37
N LEU A 351 8.79 -21.44 -34.17
CA LEU A 351 9.13 -21.27 -35.59
C LEU A 351 10.55 -20.71 -35.77
N VAL A 352 10.97 -19.75 -34.95
CA VAL A 352 12.33 -19.20 -34.98
C VAL A 352 13.36 -20.28 -34.63
N VAL A 353 13.13 -21.07 -33.57
CA VAL A 353 14.02 -22.18 -33.21
C VAL A 353 14.10 -23.20 -34.34
N ALA A 354 12.96 -23.58 -34.94
CA ALA A 354 12.93 -24.52 -36.06
C ALA A 354 13.72 -23.99 -37.28
N ALA A 355 13.56 -22.70 -37.62
CA ALA A 355 14.31 -22.07 -38.70
C ALA A 355 15.82 -22.04 -38.43
N VAL A 356 16.23 -21.75 -37.20
CA VAL A 356 17.65 -21.76 -36.79
C VAL A 356 18.22 -23.18 -36.88
N VAL A 357 17.52 -24.19 -36.37
CA VAL A 357 17.95 -25.59 -36.47
C VAL A 357 18.06 -26.04 -37.93
N LEU A 358 17.08 -25.69 -38.77
CA LEU A 358 17.13 -25.98 -40.21
C LEU A 358 18.34 -25.33 -40.87
N LEU A 359 18.60 -24.04 -40.62
CA LEU A 359 19.78 -23.35 -41.14
C LEU A 359 21.09 -24.03 -40.72
N PHE A 360 21.23 -24.46 -39.45
CA PHE A 360 22.40 -25.18 -38.99
C PHE A 360 22.51 -26.61 -39.55
N SER A 361 21.39 -27.27 -39.84
CA SER A 361 21.37 -28.60 -40.45
C SER A 361 21.69 -28.58 -41.95
N VAL A 362 21.40 -27.47 -42.65
CA VAL A 362 21.69 -27.28 -44.08
C VAL A 362 23.12 -26.77 -44.31
N ASN A 363 23.73 -26.12 -43.32
CA ASN A 363 25.13 -25.66 -43.34
C ASN A 363 26.16 -26.69 -42.81
N ARG A 364 25.72 -27.92 -42.49
CA ARG A 364 26.58 -29.09 -42.29
C ARG A 364 26.49 -30.00 -43.50
#